data_AF-A0A353PGK7-F1
#
_entry.id   AF-A0A353PGK7-F1
#
_cell.length_a   1.000
_cell.length_b   1.000
_cell.length_c   1.000
_cell.angle_alpha   90.00
_cell.angle_beta   90.00
_cell.angle_gamma   90.00
#
_symmetry.space_group_name_H-M   'P 1'
#
loop_
_entity.id
_entity.type
_entity.pdbx_description
1 polymer ?
#
loop_
_entity_poly.entity_id
_entity_poly.type
_entity_poly.pdbx_seq_one_letter_code
_entity_poly.pdbx_strand_id
1 'polypeptide(L)'
;ITNLAGRQQALLETTWNLLAPDGVLLYATCAVLRAENEAVLSAFLAGHPEAVVEPLVTTWGHLAGAGRQNLPGEDEADGFFYARLRRVSLHR
;
A
#
# COMPACT_ATOMS: atom_id res chain seq x y z
N ILE A 1 -17.42 8.65 1.67
CA ILE A 1 -16.28 7.71 1.77
C ILE A 1 -15.51 7.63 0.44
N THR A 2 -16.15 7.49 -0.74
CA THR A 2 -15.50 7.44 -2.07
C THR A 2 -14.51 8.58 -2.36
N ASN A 3 -14.74 9.78 -1.80
CA ASN A 3 -13.85 10.92 -1.99
C ASN A 3 -12.44 10.69 -1.41
N LEU A 4 -12.32 9.98 -0.28
CA LEU A 4 -11.03 9.78 0.38
C LEU A 4 -10.16 8.74 -0.33
N ALA A 5 -10.75 7.60 -0.71
CA ALA A 5 -10.07 6.58 -1.50
C ALA A 5 -9.54 7.13 -2.84
N GLY A 6 -10.33 7.97 -3.53
CA GLY A 6 -9.87 8.65 -4.74
C GLY A 6 -8.68 9.59 -4.49
N ARG A 7 -8.64 10.30 -3.35
CA ARG A 7 -7.51 11.14 -2.97
C ARG A 7 -6.27 10.32 -2.60
N GLN A 8 -6.46 9.20 -1.89
CA GLN A 8 -5.38 8.26 -1.57
C GLN A 8 -4.76 7.68 -2.83
N GLN A 9 -5.57 7.28 -3.82
CA GLN A 9 -5.07 6.85 -5.13
C GLN A 9 -4.24 7.96 -5.77
N ALA A 10 -4.76 9.18 -5.88
CA ALA A 10 -4.03 10.29 -6.50
C ALA A 10 -2.70 10.61 -5.80
N LEU A 11 -2.65 10.52 -4.47
CA LEU A 11 -1.41 10.69 -3.71
C LEU A 11 -0.42 9.55 -3.97
N LEU A 12 -0.88 8.30 -3.99
CA LEU A 12 -0.06 7.13 -4.30
C LEU A 12 0.55 7.25 -5.71
N GLU A 13 -0.25 7.59 -6.71
CA GLU A 13 0.20 7.85 -8.09
C GLU A 13 1.27 8.95 -8.16
N THR A 14 1.00 10.08 -7.48
CA THR A 14 1.91 11.23 -7.51
C THR A 14 3.23 10.89 -6.83
N THR A 15 3.18 10.25 -5.66
CA THR A 15 4.38 9.89 -4.90
C THR A 15 5.19 8.79 -5.58
N TRP A 16 4.54 7.82 -6.24
CA TRP A 16 5.20 6.77 -7.00
C TRP A 16 6.15 7.33 -8.08
N ASN A 17 5.70 8.35 -8.80
CA ASN A 17 6.49 8.96 -9.87
C ASN A 17 7.75 9.68 -9.39
N LEU A 18 7.84 10.00 -8.08
CA LEU A 18 9.01 10.64 -7.47
C LEU A 18 10.09 9.63 -7.05
N LEU A 19 9.80 8.33 -7.08
CA LEU A 19 10.78 7.31 -6.70
C LEU A 19 11.89 7.24 -7.74
N ALA A 20 13.13 7.25 -7.27
CA ALA A 20 14.28 6.82 -8.05
C ALA A 20 14.13 5.35 -8.50
N PRO A 21 14.86 4.92 -9.54
CA PRO A 21 15.09 3.50 -9.84
C PRO A 21 15.37 2.68 -8.58
N ASP A 22 14.68 1.55 -8.44
CA ASP A 22 14.77 0.63 -7.29
C ASP A 22 14.38 1.26 -5.93
N GLY A 23 13.75 2.44 -5.97
CA GLY A 23 13.18 3.13 -4.81
C GLY A 23 12.03 2.35 -4.18
N VAL A 24 11.80 2.63 -2.91
CA VAL A 24 10.77 1.96 -2.10
C VAL A 24 9.73 2.98 -1.63
N LEU A 25 8.46 2.61 -1.74
CA LEU A 25 7.32 3.35 -1.22
C LEU A 25 6.58 2.48 -0.19
N LEU A 26 6.27 3.05 0.96
CA LEU A 26 5.36 2.44 1.93
C LEU A 26 4.02 3.17 1.86
N TYR A 27 2.99 2.48 1.40
CA TYR A 27 1.62 2.95 1.49
C TYR A 27 1.05 2.55 2.85
N ALA A 28 0.53 3.52 3.60
CA ALA A 28 -0.06 3.28 4.90
C ALA A 28 -1.30 4.14 5.16
N THR A 29 -2.30 3.55 5.82
CA THR A 29 -3.53 4.24 6.24
C THR A 29 -3.89 3.80 7.67
N CYS A 30 -4.60 4.65 8.41
CA CYS A 30 -5.22 4.30 9.69
C CYS A 30 -6.66 3.79 9.52
N ALA A 31 -6.99 3.22 8.35
CA ALA A 31 -8.32 2.72 8.04
C ALA A 31 -8.34 1.18 8.08
N VAL A 32 -9.49 0.61 8.44
CA VAL A 32 -9.80 -0.83 8.30
C VAL A 32 -10.65 -1.12 7.06
N LEU A 33 -10.99 -0.08 6.28
CA LEU A 33 -11.89 -0.20 5.14
C LEU A 33 -11.14 -0.69 3.91
N ARG A 34 -11.61 -1.80 3.34
CA ARG A 34 -11.02 -2.38 2.11
C ARG A 34 -10.96 -1.41 0.93
N ALA A 35 -11.92 -0.49 0.87
CA ALA A 35 -12.00 0.55 -0.16
C ALA A 35 -10.84 1.54 -0.10
N GLU A 36 -10.23 1.72 1.06
CA GLU A 36 -9.07 2.60 1.29
C GLU A 36 -7.75 1.82 1.24
N ASN A 37 -7.79 0.48 1.33
CA ASN A 37 -6.59 -0.35 1.47
C ASN A 37 -6.39 -1.24 0.25
N GLU A 38 -6.88 -2.48 0.27
CA GLU A 38 -6.63 -3.44 -0.80
C GLU A 38 -7.17 -2.99 -2.16
N ALA A 39 -8.29 -2.25 -2.18
CA ALA A 39 -8.86 -1.76 -3.42
C ALA A 39 -7.97 -0.69 -4.08
N VAL A 40 -7.42 0.25 -3.29
CA VAL A 40 -6.47 1.27 -3.78
C VAL A 40 -5.21 0.59 -4.31
N LEU A 41 -4.64 -0.34 -3.52
CA LEU A 41 -3.43 -1.07 -3.93
C LEU A 41 -3.67 -1.93 -5.17
N SER A 42 -4.79 -2.64 -5.25
CA SER A 42 -5.10 -3.49 -6.39
C SER A 42 -5.28 -2.68 -7.67
N ALA A 43 -5.94 -1.51 -7.59
CA ALA A 43 -6.10 -0.62 -8.73
C ALA A 43 -4.75 -0.05 -9.20
N PHE A 44 -3.92 0.40 -8.25
CA PHE A 44 -2.58 0.88 -8.51
C PHE A 44 -1.68 -0.19 -9.18
N LEU A 45 -1.58 -1.38 -8.58
CA LEU A 45 -0.73 -2.46 -9.09
C LEU A 45 -1.14 -2.94 -10.48
N ALA A 46 -2.42 -2.87 -10.83
CA ALA A 46 -2.89 -3.20 -12.18
C ALA A 46 -2.37 -2.24 -13.26
N GLY A 47 -2.07 -0.99 -12.91
CA GLY A 47 -1.54 0.04 -13.80
C GLY A 47 -0.02 0.16 -13.84
N HIS A 48 0.69 -0.43 -12.86
CA HIS A 48 2.13 -0.26 -12.65
C HIS A 48 2.87 -1.61 -12.65
N PRO A 49 3.17 -2.18 -13.82
CA PRO A 49 3.89 -3.46 -13.91
C PRO A 49 5.31 -3.40 -13.32
N GLU A 50 5.90 -2.21 -13.18
CA GLU A 50 7.16 -1.97 -12.49
C GLU A 50 7.04 -1.92 -10.96
N ALA A 51 5.82 -1.95 -10.41
CA ALA A 51 5.59 -1.99 -8.98
C ALA A 51 5.61 -3.43 -8.46
N VAL A 52 6.62 -3.78 -7.70
CA VAL A 52 6.76 -5.10 -7.06
C VAL A 52 6.41 -4.98 -5.59
N VAL A 53 5.47 -5.81 -5.12
CA VAL A 53 5.14 -5.93 -3.70
C VAL A 53 6.31 -6.59 -2.97
N GLU A 54 6.86 -5.90 -1.98
CA GLU A 54 7.85 -6.47 -1.06
C GLU A 54 7.14 -6.90 0.24
N PRO A 55 7.01 -8.21 0.53
CA PRO A 55 6.32 -8.67 1.72
C PRO A 55 6.93 -8.10 3.00
N LEU A 56 6.08 -7.59 3.88
CA LEU A 56 6.47 -7.19 5.23
C LEU A 56 6.71 -8.46 6.06
N VAL A 57 7.97 -8.76 6.35
CA VAL A 57 8.35 -9.89 7.22
C VAL A 57 8.10 -9.49 8.67
N THR A 58 6.95 -9.89 9.20
CA THR A 58 6.52 -9.57 10.56
C THR A 58 5.58 -10.64 11.12
N THR A 59 5.43 -10.67 12.44
CA THR A 59 4.48 -11.51 13.18
C THR A 59 3.16 -10.82 13.49
N TRP A 60 3.07 -9.50 13.35
CA TRP A 60 1.86 -8.73 13.67
C TRP A 60 0.93 -8.53 12.47
N GLY A 61 -0.34 -8.23 12.79
CA GLY A 61 -1.41 -8.00 11.83
C GLY A 61 -1.72 -9.20 10.92
N HIS A 62 -2.68 -8.99 10.02
CA HIS A 62 -3.23 -10.00 9.11
C HIS A 62 -2.84 -9.70 7.66
N LEU A 63 -2.70 -10.74 6.85
CA LEU A 63 -2.50 -10.56 5.41
C LEU A 63 -3.76 -9.93 4.79
N ALA A 64 -3.59 -8.85 4.04
CA ALA A 64 -4.67 -8.11 3.40
C ALA A 64 -4.26 -7.74 1.97
N GLY A 65 -4.48 -8.66 1.04
CA GLY A 65 -4.06 -8.51 -0.36
C GLY A 65 -2.54 -8.37 -0.48
N ALA A 66 -2.10 -7.25 -1.07
CA ALA A 66 -0.68 -6.90 -1.22
C ALA A 66 -0.04 -6.30 0.04
N GLY A 67 -0.80 -6.12 1.12
CA GLY A 67 -0.32 -5.52 2.36
C GLY A 67 -0.67 -6.35 3.60
N ARG A 68 -0.52 -5.71 4.76
CA ARG A 68 -0.94 -6.24 6.06
C ARG A 68 -1.81 -5.24 6.80
N GLN A 69 -2.81 -5.72 7.52
CA GLN A 69 -3.73 -4.94 8.34
C GLN A 69 -3.54 -5.32 9.81
N ASN A 70 -3.22 -4.34 10.65
CA ASN A 70 -3.42 -4.45 12.09
C ASN A 70 -4.80 -3.88 12.44
N LEU A 71 -5.60 -4.60 13.23
CA LEU A 71 -6.92 -4.10 13.66
C LEU A 71 -6.79 -3.27 14.95
N PRO A 72 -7.68 -2.30 15.20
CA PRO A 72 -7.69 -1.57 16.44
C PRO A 72 -7.79 -2.50 17.66
N GLY A 73 -6.93 -2.30 18.65
CA GLY A 73 -6.85 -3.10 19.87
C GLY A 73 -5.97 -4.35 19.78
N GLU A 74 -5.55 -4.75 18.58
CA GLU A 74 -4.51 -5.77 18.42
C GLU A 74 -3.15 -5.17 18.75
N ASP A 75 -2.38 -5.87 19.59
CA ASP A 75 -1.07 -5.43 20.08
C ASP A 75 -1.11 -4.00 20.68
N GLU A 76 -2.24 -3.62 21.31
CA GLU A 76 -2.49 -2.29 21.88
C GLU A 76 -2.39 -1.12 20.87
N ALA A 77 -2.53 -1.41 19.56
CA ALA A 77 -2.40 -0.43 18.50
C ALA A 77 -3.75 0.18 18.05
N ASP A 78 -3.70 1.37 17.46
CA ASP A 78 -4.86 2.09 16.92
C ASP A 78 -5.44 1.48 15.62
N GLY A 79 -4.71 0.55 15.00
CA GLY A 79 -5.09 -0.12 13.75
C GLY A 79 -4.61 0.60 12.48
N PHE A 80 -3.89 -0.11 11.62
CA PHE A 80 -3.27 0.44 10.41
C PHE A 80 -3.15 -0.61 9.30
N PHE A 81 -3.15 -0.14 8.05
CA PHE A 81 -2.77 -0.92 6.89
C PHE A 81 -1.38 -0.50 6.40
N TYR A 82 -0.59 -1.46 5.93
CA TYR A 82 0.73 -1.23 5.36
C TYR A 82 0.97 -2.09 4.11
N ALA A 83 1.42 -1.48 3.02
CA ALA A 83 1.91 -2.18 1.83
C ALA A 83 3.23 -1.54 1.37
N ARG A 84 4.27 -2.37 1.23
CA ARG A 84 5.59 -1.93 0.78
C ARG A 84 5.78 -2.31 -0.68
N LEU A 85 6.10 -1.34 -1.50
CA LEU A 85 6.29 -1.48 -2.93
C LEU A 85 7.70 -1.05 -3.32
N ARG A 86 8.33 -1.80 -4.21
CA ARG A 86 9.59 -1.40 -4.87
C ARG A 86 9.31 -1.10 -6.33
N ARG A 87 9.82 0.05 -6.80
CA ARG A 87 9.81 0.41 -8.22
C ARG A 87 11.01 -0.26 -8.89
N VAL A 88 10.81 -1.36 -9.61
CA VAL A 88 11.92 -2.00 -10.31
C VAL A 88 12.23 -1.30 -11.63
N SER A 89 13.51 -1.19 -11.95
CA SER A 89 13.93 -0.74 -13.27
C SER A 89 13.57 -1.80 -14.31
N LEU A 90 12.52 -1.56 -15.11
CA LEU A 90 12.27 -2.35 -16.31
C LEU A 90 13.39 -2.01 -17.31
N HIS A 91 14.45 -2.81 -17.32
CA HIS A 91 15.49 -2.72 -18.33
C HIS A 91 14.83 -3.04 -19.68
N ARG A 92 14.82 -2.04 -20.57
CA ARG A 92 14.38 -2.18 -21.95
C ARG A 92 15.58 -2.51 -22.82
#